data_AF-A0A2P6PEW0-F1
#
_entry.id   AF-A0A2P6PEW0-F1
#
_cell.length_a   1.000
_cell.length_b   1.000
_cell.length_c   1.000
_cell.angle_alpha   90.00
_cell.angle_beta   90.00
_cell.angle_gamma   90.00
#
_symmetry.space_group_name_H-M   'P 1'
#
loop_
_entity.id
_entity.type
_entity.pdbx_description
1 polymer ?
#
loop_
_entity_poly.entity_id
_entity_poly.type
_entity_poly.pdbx_seq_one_letter_code
_entity_poly.pdbx_strand_id
1 'polypeptide(L)'
;MMITGIVAVAVTISFAYLRALAVIVRFQHSKTDAFVQLSINRLQKCTCHFCPDLQVNKATFESYSWTKQTSGIRKRTEFEAQERMKQQMMIEKISLPTNVSHGIVRSYLLHYGYEDTLNSFDMASKSTVPPVYIAQENGFDEQDILYALNQRNTLRQLVRNGEIDSALVKLREWYPQIVQDDKSATCFLLHCQKFIELVRVGSLEEAVKYGRIELAKFFGLPVFKEIVQDCVALLAYVRPRESSVGYLLEESQREVVADTVNAMILSTNPNLKDSNSFLHSYLERLLRQLTACSLERRSLSGDQGEAFHLHRVLNSCKKARLGAS
;
A
#
# COMPACT_ATOMS: atom_id res chain seq x y z
N MET A 1 23.96 -29.49 4.46
CA MET A 1 22.53 -29.88 4.39
C MET A 1 21.91 -30.34 5.73
N MET A 2 22.65 -30.49 6.84
CA MET A 2 22.04 -30.88 8.13
C MET A 2 21.55 -29.72 9.01
N ILE A 3 22.04 -28.49 8.82
CA ILE A 3 21.69 -27.36 9.70
C ILE A 3 20.33 -26.72 9.30
N THR A 4 19.96 -26.76 8.03
CA THR A 4 18.67 -26.23 7.54
C THR A 4 17.47 -27.08 7.94
N GLY A 5 17.64 -28.40 8.10
CA GLY A 5 16.57 -29.30 8.54
C GLY A 5 16.19 -29.12 10.01
N ILE A 6 17.16 -28.83 10.89
CA ILE A 6 16.93 -28.69 12.34
C ILE A 6 16.19 -27.37 12.65
N VAL A 7 16.50 -26.29 11.92
CA VAL A 7 15.83 -25.00 12.08
C VAL A 7 14.37 -25.07 11.58
N ALA A 8 14.10 -25.79 10.49
CA ALA A 8 12.74 -25.98 10.00
C ALA A 8 11.87 -26.80 10.98
N VAL A 9 12.45 -27.82 11.63
CA VAL A 9 11.78 -28.62 12.67
C VAL A 9 11.56 -27.80 13.95
N ALA A 10 12.51 -26.96 14.38
CA ALA A 10 12.35 -26.11 15.56
C ALA A 10 11.27 -25.01 15.37
N VAL A 11 11.18 -24.43 14.18
CA VAL A 11 10.18 -23.40 13.86
C VAL A 11 8.78 -24.01 13.74
N THR A 12 8.64 -25.19 13.13
CA THR A 12 7.35 -25.89 13.04
C THR A 12 6.85 -26.37 14.41
N ILE A 13 7.74 -26.84 15.28
CA ILE A 13 7.41 -27.20 16.68
C ILE A 13 6.98 -25.96 17.47
N SER A 14 7.65 -24.81 17.30
CA SER A 14 7.30 -23.56 17.99
C SER A 14 5.95 -23.00 17.56
N PHE A 15 5.61 -23.07 16.26
CA PHE A 15 4.29 -22.65 15.77
C PHE A 15 3.17 -23.62 16.17
N ALA A 16 3.45 -24.92 16.24
CA ALA A 16 2.50 -25.90 16.78
C ALA A 16 2.25 -25.67 18.28
N TYR A 17 3.29 -25.31 19.04
CA TYR A 17 3.18 -24.99 20.48
C TYR A 17 2.40 -23.70 20.73
N LEU A 18 2.60 -22.66 19.92
CA LEU A 18 1.85 -21.40 20.00
C LEU A 18 0.37 -21.56 19.59
N ARG A 19 0.08 -22.38 18.57
CA ARG A 19 -1.31 -22.71 18.20
C ARG A 19 -1.99 -23.58 19.27
N ALA A 20 -1.27 -24.53 19.86
CA ALA A 20 -1.77 -25.31 20.99
C ALA A 20 -2.04 -24.41 22.21
N LEU A 21 -1.17 -23.46 22.53
CA LEU A 21 -1.38 -22.48 23.61
C LEU A 21 -2.56 -21.55 23.31
N ALA A 22 -2.76 -21.09 22.07
CA ALA A 22 -3.91 -20.26 21.70
C ALA A 22 -5.24 -21.03 21.77
N VAL A 23 -5.25 -22.32 21.38
CA VAL A 23 -6.40 -23.21 21.55
C VAL A 23 -6.64 -23.53 23.02
N ILE A 24 -5.60 -23.76 23.82
CA ILE A 24 -5.71 -23.99 25.27
C ILE A 24 -6.22 -22.72 25.99
N VAL A 25 -5.79 -21.52 25.59
CA VAL A 25 -6.28 -20.25 26.15
C VAL A 25 -7.73 -20.00 25.76
N ARG A 26 -8.14 -20.27 24.50
CA ARG A 26 -9.55 -20.20 24.08
C ARG A 26 -10.43 -21.29 24.72
N PHE A 27 -9.88 -22.49 24.93
CA PHE A 27 -10.57 -23.63 25.56
C PHE A 27 -10.65 -23.47 27.09
N GLN A 28 -9.66 -22.81 27.72
CA GLN A 28 -9.73 -22.39 29.11
C GLN A 28 -10.75 -21.27 29.29
N HIS A 29 -10.83 -20.27 28.41
CA HIS A 29 -11.85 -19.22 28.50
C HIS A 29 -13.28 -19.75 28.30
N SER A 30 -13.48 -20.69 27.36
CA SER A 30 -14.78 -21.33 27.12
C SER A 30 -15.18 -22.31 28.25
N LYS A 31 -14.21 -23.01 28.85
CA LYS A 31 -14.48 -23.89 30.01
C LYS A 31 -14.62 -23.13 31.32
N THR A 32 -14.02 -21.96 31.49
CA THR A 32 -14.24 -21.16 32.71
C THR A 32 -15.69 -20.73 32.83
N ASP A 33 -16.37 -20.34 31.74
CA ASP A 33 -17.78 -19.95 31.82
C ASP A 33 -18.72 -21.15 32.06
N ALA A 34 -18.46 -22.29 31.42
CA ALA A 34 -19.27 -23.50 31.58
C ALA A 34 -19.03 -24.23 32.92
N PHE A 35 -17.79 -24.27 33.41
CA PHE A 35 -17.42 -24.94 34.67
C PHE A 35 -17.79 -24.08 35.88
N VAL A 36 -17.77 -22.74 35.76
CA VAL A 36 -18.29 -21.84 36.80
C VAL A 36 -19.81 -22.00 36.94
N GLN A 37 -20.57 -22.09 35.84
CA GLN A 37 -22.02 -22.35 35.90
C GLN A 37 -22.39 -23.76 36.43
N LEU A 38 -21.62 -24.80 36.09
CA LEU A 38 -21.84 -26.16 36.61
C LEU A 38 -21.44 -26.33 38.08
N SER A 39 -20.42 -25.58 38.55
CA SER A 39 -19.96 -25.65 39.95
C SER A 39 -20.87 -24.87 40.89
N ILE A 40 -21.42 -23.73 40.45
CA ILE A 40 -22.43 -22.97 41.22
C ILE A 40 -23.71 -23.81 41.40
N ASN A 41 -24.19 -24.47 40.33
CA ASN A 41 -25.39 -25.32 40.38
C ASN A 41 -25.22 -26.61 41.22
N ARG A 42 -24.00 -27.15 41.36
CA ARG A 42 -23.73 -28.31 42.25
C ARG A 42 -23.53 -27.92 43.71
N LEU A 43 -23.03 -26.71 44.00
CA LEU A 43 -22.85 -26.23 45.37
C LEU A 43 -24.15 -25.78 46.04
N GLN A 44 -25.16 -25.31 45.28
CA GLN A 44 -26.50 -25.02 45.81
C GLN A 44 -27.28 -26.26 46.28
N LYS A 45 -26.90 -27.47 45.85
CA LYS A 45 -27.59 -28.73 46.22
C LYS A 45 -27.06 -29.41 47.48
N CYS A 46 -25.92 -28.97 48.03
CA CYS A 46 -25.24 -29.67 49.13
C CYS A 46 -25.32 -28.97 50.50
N THR A 47 -26.01 -27.83 50.63
CA THR A 47 -26.08 -27.05 51.88
C THR A 47 -27.25 -27.39 52.80
N CYS A 48 -27.95 -28.50 52.56
CA CYS A 48 -29.04 -28.96 53.42
C CYS A 48 -28.77 -30.37 53.97
N HIS A 49 -27.78 -30.52 54.85
CA HIS A 49 -27.81 -31.42 56.02
C HIS A 49 -26.43 -31.39 56.70
N PHE A 50 -26.43 -31.07 57.99
CA PHE A 50 -25.34 -31.23 58.98
C PHE A 50 -24.24 -30.15 59.12
N CYS A 51 -24.17 -29.66 60.36
CA CYS A 51 -23.10 -28.94 61.08
C CYS A 51 -23.16 -27.38 61.15
N PRO A 52 -23.39 -26.75 62.34
CA PRO A 52 -23.58 -25.30 62.47
C PRO A 52 -22.33 -24.41 62.64
N ASP A 53 -21.14 -24.92 62.97
CA ASP A 53 -20.09 -24.07 63.58
C ASP A 53 -18.81 -23.81 62.77
N LEU A 54 -18.89 -23.79 61.44
CA LEU A 54 -17.77 -23.30 60.62
C LEU A 54 -18.25 -22.41 59.47
N GLN A 55 -18.90 -21.30 59.80
CA GLN A 55 -19.17 -20.22 58.84
C GLN A 55 -17.91 -19.39 58.55
N VAL A 56 -16.82 -20.00 58.08
CA VAL A 56 -15.91 -19.25 57.20
C VAL A 56 -16.44 -19.45 55.80
N ASN A 57 -17.31 -18.52 55.49
CA ASN A 57 -18.17 -18.41 54.34
C ASN A 57 -17.37 -18.63 53.03
N LYS A 58 -17.39 -19.88 52.53
CA LYS A 58 -16.64 -20.35 51.35
C LYS A 58 -17.00 -19.54 50.09
N ALA A 59 -18.24 -19.09 50.01
CA ALA A 59 -18.72 -18.14 49.00
C ALA A 59 -17.99 -16.80 49.07
N THR A 60 -17.73 -16.26 50.27
CA THR A 60 -16.89 -15.06 50.42
C THR A 60 -15.42 -15.34 50.10
N PHE A 61 -14.83 -16.50 50.43
CA PHE A 61 -13.42 -16.74 50.09
C PHE A 61 -13.19 -16.87 48.58
N GLU A 62 -14.06 -17.61 47.88
CA GLU A 62 -14.02 -17.71 46.41
C GLU A 62 -14.38 -16.37 45.76
N SER A 63 -15.41 -15.65 46.24
CA SER A 63 -15.72 -14.29 45.77
C SER A 63 -14.57 -13.31 46.02
N TYR A 64 -13.86 -13.39 47.15
CA TYR A 64 -12.71 -12.55 47.46
C TYR A 64 -11.48 -12.90 46.61
N SER A 65 -11.22 -14.19 46.32
CA SER A 65 -10.10 -14.58 45.46
C SER A 65 -10.36 -14.17 44.01
N TRP A 66 -11.58 -14.38 43.50
CA TRP A 66 -11.99 -13.95 42.17
C TRP A 66 -12.00 -12.42 42.03
N THR A 67 -12.54 -11.67 43.00
CA THR A 67 -12.50 -10.20 42.99
C THR A 67 -11.08 -9.65 43.13
N LYS A 68 -10.21 -10.25 43.94
CA LYS A 68 -8.80 -9.87 43.99
C LYS A 68 -8.08 -10.15 42.67
N GLN A 69 -8.29 -11.32 42.07
CA GLN A 69 -7.63 -11.71 40.82
C GLN A 69 -8.13 -10.86 39.64
N THR A 70 -9.44 -10.63 39.52
CA THR A 70 -10.04 -9.72 38.54
C THR A 70 -9.64 -8.26 38.79
N SER A 71 -9.53 -7.81 40.04
CA SER A 71 -9.02 -6.46 40.35
C SER A 71 -7.54 -6.28 39.99
N GLY A 72 -6.73 -7.33 40.16
CA GLY A 72 -5.32 -7.34 39.77
C GLY A 72 -5.13 -7.36 38.26
N ILE A 73 -5.93 -8.16 37.55
CA ILE A 73 -5.97 -8.17 36.08
C ILE A 73 -6.46 -6.82 35.55
N ARG A 74 -7.54 -6.27 36.12
CA ARG A 74 -8.10 -4.97 35.74
C ARG A 74 -7.10 -3.83 35.92
N LYS A 75 -6.42 -3.77 37.07
CA LYS A 75 -5.35 -2.79 37.33
C LYS A 75 -4.18 -2.92 36.35
N ARG A 76 -3.82 -4.16 35.98
CA ARG A 76 -2.78 -4.42 34.98
C ARG A 76 -3.21 -3.95 33.58
N THR A 77 -4.45 -4.24 33.16
CA THR A 77 -4.98 -3.80 31.87
C THR A 77 -5.16 -2.28 31.78
N GLU A 78 -5.54 -1.63 32.88
CA GLU A 78 -5.64 -0.16 32.99
C GLU A 78 -4.26 0.50 32.91
N PHE A 79 -3.25 -0.08 33.59
CA PHE A 79 -1.86 0.38 33.48
C PHE A 79 -1.29 0.21 32.06
N GLU A 80 -1.49 -0.96 31.44
CA GLU A 80 -1.07 -1.19 30.05
C GLU A 80 -1.77 -0.26 29.05
N ALA A 81 -3.07 0.02 29.26
CA ALA A 81 -3.80 0.98 28.45
C ALA A 81 -3.27 2.41 28.64
N GLN A 82 -2.94 2.79 29.87
CA GLN A 82 -2.36 4.09 30.18
C GLN A 82 -0.97 4.27 29.55
N GLU A 83 -0.12 3.24 29.61
CA GLU A 83 1.20 3.28 28.96
C GLU A 83 1.08 3.33 27.44
N ARG A 84 0.14 2.59 26.83
CA ARG A 84 -0.16 2.73 25.39
C ARG A 84 -0.63 4.14 25.03
N MET A 85 -1.47 4.75 25.87
CA MET A 85 -1.95 6.12 25.65
C MET A 85 -0.81 7.14 25.77
N LYS A 86 0.11 6.97 26.73
CA LYS A 86 1.33 7.80 26.84
C LYS A 86 2.24 7.64 25.63
N GLN A 87 2.47 6.40 25.17
CA GLN A 87 3.25 6.13 23.97
C GLN A 87 2.62 6.77 22.73
N GLN A 88 1.30 6.64 22.57
CA GLN A 88 0.55 7.26 21.48
C GLN A 88 0.70 8.79 21.49
N MET A 89 0.54 9.43 22.66
CA MET A 89 0.75 10.88 22.81
C MET A 89 2.20 11.30 22.52
N MET A 90 3.19 10.46 22.82
CA MET A 90 4.59 10.75 22.45
C MET A 90 4.79 10.64 20.94
N ILE A 91 4.22 9.63 20.28
CA ILE A 91 4.30 9.45 18.83
C ILE A 91 3.63 10.61 18.08
N GLU A 92 2.45 11.04 18.52
CA GLU A 92 1.72 12.17 17.91
C GLU A 92 2.47 13.50 18.02
N LYS A 93 3.36 13.63 19.01
CA LYS A 93 4.24 14.79 19.17
C LYS A 93 5.50 14.73 18.31
N ILE A 94 5.79 13.60 17.67
CA ILE A 94 6.91 13.49 16.73
C ILE A 94 6.55 14.27 15.47
N SER A 95 7.07 15.50 15.36
CA SER A 95 7.07 16.22 14.10
C SER A 95 8.13 15.64 13.18
N LEU A 96 7.76 15.36 11.94
CA LEU A 96 8.75 15.02 10.91
C LEU A 96 9.59 16.27 10.62
N PRO A 97 10.92 16.20 10.73
CA PRO A 97 11.80 17.30 10.34
C PRO A 97 11.57 17.68 8.86
N THR A 98 11.56 18.97 8.55
CA THR A 98 11.27 19.49 7.20
C THR A 98 12.18 18.86 6.14
N ASN A 99 13.47 18.66 6.45
CA ASN A 99 14.43 18.00 5.57
C ASN A 99 14.02 16.56 5.19
N VAL A 100 13.42 15.80 6.10
CA VAL A 100 12.94 14.44 5.82
C VAL A 100 11.73 14.49 4.89
N SER A 101 10.76 15.36 5.18
CA SER A 101 9.58 15.52 4.32
C SER A 101 9.96 15.97 2.90
N HIS A 102 10.90 16.91 2.77
CA HIS A 102 11.42 17.36 1.47
C HIS A 102 12.16 16.25 0.74
N GLY A 103 12.99 15.47 1.43
CA GLY A 103 13.69 14.33 0.84
C GLY A 103 12.74 13.29 0.27
N ILE A 104 11.62 13.00 0.95
CA ILE A 104 10.59 12.06 0.46
C ILE A 104 9.92 12.58 -0.81
N VAL A 105 9.55 13.87 -0.84
CA VAL A 105 8.94 14.49 -2.04
C VAL A 105 9.94 14.54 -3.20
N ARG A 106 11.18 14.96 -2.94
CA ARG A 106 12.28 14.99 -3.91
C ARG A 106 12.50 13.60 -4.52
N SER A 107 12.55 12.55 -3.69
CA SER A 107 12.64 11.16 -4.12
C SER A 107 11.52 10.76 -5.09
N TYR A 108 10.28 11.16 -4.80
CA TYR A 108 9.14 10.89 -5.67
C TYR A 108 9.30 11.58 -7.03
N LEU A 109 9.65 12.87 -7.04
CA LEU A 109 9.85 13.64 -8.27
C LEU A 109 10.97 13.06 -9.14
N LEU A 110 12.09 12.70 -8.51
CA LEU A 110 13.20 12.01 -9.16
C LEU A 110 12.74 10.67 -9.76
N HIS A 111 12.09 9.82 -8.96
CA HIS A 111 11.67 8.49 -9.36
C HIS A 111 10.77 8.50 -10.61
N TYR A 112 9.78 9.40 -10.64
CA TYR A 112 8.86 9.49 -11.76
C TYR A 112 9.36 10.33 -12.93
N GLY A 113 10.51 10.98 -12.82
CA GLY A 113 11.08 11.78 -13.90
C GLY A 113 10.45 13.16 -14.06
N TYR A 114 9.91 13.74 -12.99
CA TYR A 114 9.39 15.11 -12.97
C TYR A 114 10.52 16.14 -12.80
N GLU A 115 11.47 16.15 -13.73
CA GLU A 115 12.70 16.98 -13.67
C GLU A 115 12.39 18.48 -13.52
N ASP A 116 11.43 19.02 -14.29
CA ASP A 116 11.08 20.44 -14.24
C ASP A 116 10.48 20.84 -12.87
N THR A 117 9.61 19.98 -12.34
CA THR A 117 9.00 20.17 -11.02
C THR A 117 10.04 20.00 -9.92
N LEU A 118 10.98 19.05 -10.06
CA LEU A 118 12.10 18.86 -9.15
C LEU A 118 12.99 20.10 -9.10
N ASN A 119 13.35 20.67 -10.25
CA ASN A 119 14.17 21.87 -10.31
C ASN A 119 13.48 23.06 -9.61
N SER A 120 12.18 23.23 -9.86
CA SER A 120 11.37 24.25 -9.20
C SER A 120 11.27 24.03 -7.69
N PHE A 121 11.05 22.77 -7.27
CA PHE A 121 11.00 22.36 -5.87
C PHE A 121 12.32 22.62 -5.15
N ASP A 122 13.43 22.27 -5.79
CA ASP A 122 14.78 22.48 -5.26
C ASP A 122 15.10 23.96 -5.10
N MET A 123 14.81 24.78 -6.11
CA MET A 123 14.99 26.23 -6.04
C MET A 123 14.21 26.84 -4.87
N ALA A 124 12.96 26.42 -4.67
CA ALA A 124 12.16 26.87 -3.55
C ALA A 124 12.73 26.39 -2.20
N SER A 125 13.19 25.14 -2.11
CA SER A 125 13.69 24.56 -0.86
C SER A 125 15.07 25.07 -0.43
N LYS A 126 15.93 25.46 -1.39
CA LYS A 126 17.28 26.00 -1.13
C LYS A 126 17.24 27.31 -0.35
N SER A 127 16.12 28.04 -0.40
CA SER A 127 15.92 29.26 0.39
C SER A 127 15.52 28.99 1.84
N THR A 128 15.20 27.75 2.22
CA THR A 128 14.59 27.43 3.53
C THR A 128 15.27 26.29 4.29
N VAL A 129 16.05 25.43 3.63
CA VAL A 129 16.65 24.23 4.26
C VAL A 129 18.08 23.98 3.73
N PRO A 130 19.05 23.61 4.58
CA PRO A 130 20.38 23.19 4.13
C PRO A 130 20.34 21.94 3.24
N PRO A 131 21.38 21.68 2.41
CA PRO A 131 21.40 20.57 1.45
C PRO A 131 21.12 19.22 2.13
N VAL A 132 20.15 18.48 1.60
CA VAL A 132 19.74 17.17 2.13
C VAL A 132 20.62 16.09 1.51
N TYR A 133 21.46 15.45 2.32
CA TYR A 133 21.85 14.06 2.09
C TYR A 133 20.91 13.22 2.96
N ILE A 134 19.99 12.47 2.36
CA ILE A 134 19.35 11.38 3.11
C ILE A 134 20.51 10.44 3.44
N ALA A 135 20.84 10.29 4.72
CA ALA A 135 21.93 9.43 5.17
C ALA A 135 21.82 8.07 4.47
N GLN A 136 22.94 7.60 3.90
CA GLN A 136 23.11 6.33 3.18
C GLN A 136 22.92 5.11 4.10
N GLU A 137 21.84 5.06 4.89
CA GLU A 137 21.66 4.00 5.89
C GLU A 137 20.99 2.75 5.27
N ASN A 138 20.40 2.87 4.08
CA ASN A 138 19.56 1.81 3.48
C ASN A 138 20.02 1.28 2.10
N GLY A 139 21.28 1.52 1.69
CA GLY A 139 21.86 0.87 0.50
C GLY A 139 21.32 1.31 -0.87
N PHE A 140 20.33 2.21 -0.90
CA PHE A 140 19.83 2.85 -2.11
C PHE A 140 20.59 4.14 -2.39
N ASP A 141 21.29 4.18 -3.51
CA ASP A 141 22.06 5.34 -3.93
C ASP A 141 21.15 6.34 -4.65
N GLU A 142 21.21 7.63 -4.32
CA GLU A 142 20.47 8.69 -5.03
C GLU A 142 20.82 8.64 -6.53
N GLN A 143 22.05 8.21 -6.84
CA GLN A 143 22.55 7.96 -8.18
C GLN A 143 21.70 6.98 -9.00
N ASP A 144 21.11 5.96 -8.37
CA ASP A 144 20.25 4.99 -9.06
C ASP A 144 18.92 5.63 -9.50
N ILE A 145 18.42 6.59 -8.72
CA ILE A 145 17.17 7.29 -9.01
C ILE A 145 17.40 8.37 -10.07
N LEU A 146 18.58 9.00 -10.11
CA LEU A 146 18.97 9.99 -11.12
C LEU A 146 19.17 9.39 -12.53
N TYR A 147 19.26 8.07 -12.65
CA TYR A 147 19.55 7.37 -13.90
C TYR A 147 18.70 7.87 -15.08
N ALA A 148 19.32 8.45 -16.11
CA ALA A 148 18.61 8.89 -17.31
C ALA A 148 17.44 9.89 -17.07
N LEU A 149 17.51 10.68 -15.99
CA LEU A 149 16.42 11.57 -15.57
C LEU A 149 15.90 12.46 -16.71
N ASN A 150 16.78 13.07 -17.49
CA ASN A 150 16.42 13.96 -18.59
C ASN A 150 15.69 13.22 -19.74
N GLN A 151 16.14 12.02 -20.09
CA GLN A 151 15.49 11.18 -21.11
C GLN A 151 14.10 10.73 -20.63
N ARG A 152 13.99 10.33 -19.35
CA ARG A 152 12.71 9.97 -18.72
C ARG A 152 11.74 11.16 -18.69
N ASN A 153 12.20 12.35 -18.31
CA ASN A 153 11.38 13.57 -18.35
C ASN A 153 10.89 13.86 -19.77
N THR A 154 11.79 13.83 -20.75
CA THR A 154 11.43 14.07 -22.16
C THR A 154 10.35 13.11 -22.65
N LEU A 155 10.50 11.81 -22.39
CA LEU A 155 9.51 10.81 -22.77
C LEU A 155 8.19 10.98 -22.02
N ARG A 156 8.23 11.33 -20.73
CA ARG A 156 7.03 11.66 -19.95
C ARG A 156 6.29 12.85 -20.56
N GLN A 157 6.96 13.93 -20.92
CA GLN A 157 6.31 15.09 -21.53
C GLN A 157 5.61 14.73 -22.86
N LEU A 158 6.28 13.96 -23.72
CA LEU A 158 5.67 13.50 -24.96
C LEU A 158 4.39 12.68 -24.72
N VAL A 159 4.43 11.73 -23.78
CA VAL A 159 3.26 10.92 -23.43
C VAL A 159 2.14 11.77 -22.83
N ARG A 160 2.47 12.69 -21.90
CA ARG A 160 1.50 13.60 -21.26
C ARG A 160 0.85 14.56 -22.25
N ASN A 161 1.58 14.99 -23.27
CA ASN A 161 1.07 15.84 -24.36
C ASN A 161 0.26 15.07 -25.40
N GLY A 162 0.30 13.73 -25.38
CA GLY A 162 -0.36 12.88 -26.37
C GLY A 162 0.46 12.67 -27.66
N GLU A 163 1.74 13.05 -27.65
CA GLU A 163 2.69 12.89 -28.77
C GLU A 163 3.29 11.47 -28.79
N ILE A 164 2.43 10.46 -28.90
CA ILE A 164 2.82 9.06 -28.71
C ILE A 164 3.75 8.55 -29.81
N ASP A 165 3.62 9.01 -31.05
CA ASP A 165 4.52 8.61 -32.13
C ASP A 165 5.96 9.09 -31.88
N SER A 166 6.11 10.36 -31.45
CA SER A 166 7.40 10.93 -31.05
C SER A 166 8.01 10.16 -29.88
N ALA A 167 7.18 9.77 -28.90
CA ALA A 167 7.63 8.95 -27.77
C ALA A 167 8.12 7.57 -28.23
N LEU A 168 7.40 6.90 -29.14
CA LEU A 168 7.79 5.61 -29.71
C LEU A 168 9.09 5.69 -30.51
N VAL A 169 9.29 6.75 -31.31
CA VAL A 169 10.54 6.97 -32.05
C VAL A 169 11.71 7.10 -31.08
N LYS A 170 11.60 7.96 -30.06
CA LYS A 170 12.66 8.14 -29.06
C LYS A 170 12.90 6.88 -28.23
N LEU A 171 11.87 6.10 -27.90
CA LEU A 171 12.03 4.82 -27.21
C LEU A 171 12.80 3.80 -28.06
N ARG A 172 12.51 3.69 -29.36
CA ARG A 172 13.28 2.82 -30.26
C ARG A 172 14.74 3.26 -30.40
N GLU A 173 14.99 4.56 -30.36
CA GLU A 173 16.33 5.14 -30.46
C GLU A 173 17.15 4.92 -29.19
N TRP A 174 16.59 5.23 -28.02
CA TRP A 174 17.33 5.25 -26.75
C TRP A 174 17.26 3.94 -25.97
N TYR A 175 16.15 3.20 -26.07
CA TYR A 175 15.89 1.98 -25.31
C TYR A 175 15.23 0.90 -26.19
N PRO A 176 15.88 0.47 -27.29
CA PRO A 176 15.31 -0.50 -28.22
C PRO A 176 14.88 -1.81 -27.55
N GLN A 177 15.56 -2.22 -26.47
CA GLN A 177 15.21 -3.41 -25.67
C GLN A 177 13.82 -3.34 -25.02
N ILE A 178 13.29 -2.15 -24.74
CA ILE A 178 11.96 -1.97 -24.14
C ILE A 178 10.85 -2.24 -25.16
N VAL A 179 11.12 -1.95 -26.44
CA VAL A 179 10.15 -2.03 -27.55
C VAL A 179 10.48 -3.13 -28.55
N GLN A 180 11.45 -4.00 -28.22
CA GLN A 180 11.87 -5.12 -29.06
C GLN A 180 10.76 -6.17 -29.17
N ASP A 181 10.09 -6.46 -28.06
CA ASP A 181 8.89 -7.30 -28.05
C ASP A 181 7.66 -6.43 -28.34
N ASP A 182 7.12 -6.59 -29.54
CA ASP A 182 5.94 -5.87 -30.02
C ASP A 182 4.66 -6.27 -29.28
N LYS A 183 4.68 -7.35 -28.48
CA LYS A 183 3.58 -7.83 -27.65
C LYS A 183 3.78 -7.56 -26.15
N SER A 184 4.83 -6.83 -25.78
CA SER A 184 5.05 -6.44 -24.39
C SER A 184 3.93 -5.54 -23.85
N ALA A 185 3.75 -5.52 -22.52
CA ALA A 185 2.79 -4.64 -21.86
C ALA A 185 3.04 -3.15 -22.14
N THR A 186 4.30 -2.75 -22.30
CA THR A 186 4.70 -1.39 -22.62
C THR A 186 4.27 -0.99 -24.03
N CYS A 187 4.55 -1.86 -25.03
CA CYS A 187 4.08 -1.66 -26.40
C CYS A 187 2.55 -1.62 -26.45
N PHE A 188 1.89 -2.54 -25.73
CA PHE A 188 0.43 -2.56 -25.62
C PHE A 188 -0.14 -1.21 -25.16
N LEU A 189 0.37 -0.67 -24.04
CA LEU A 189 -0.10 0.58 -23.48
C LEU A 189 0.17 1.78 -24.39
N LEU A 190 1.33 1.84 -25.04
CA LEU A 190 1.64 2.90 -26.01
C LEU A 190 0.71 2.84 -27.22
N HIS A 191 0.45 1.65 -27.77
CA HIS A 191 -0.46 1.48 -28.90
C HIS A 191 -1.92 1.81 -28.51
N CYS A 192 -2.35 1.42 -27.30
CA CYS A 192 -3.65 1.83 -26.78
C CYS A 192 -3.74 3.35 -26.65
N GLN A 193 -2.72 3.99 -26.07
CA GLN A 193 -2.72 5.44 -25.93
C GLN A 193 -2.77 6.14 -27.29
N LYS A 194 -1.98 5.69 -28.27
CA LYS A 194 -2.02 6.27 -29.62
C LYS A 194 -3.40 6.15 -30.25
N PHE A 195 -4.04 4.99 -30.11
CA PHE A 195 -5.42 4.80 -30.58
C PHE A 195 -6.39 5.75 -29.87
N ILE A 196 -6.31 5.87 -28.55
CA ILE A 196 -7.12 6.79 -27.74
C ILE A 196 -6.91 8.24 -28.21
N GLU A 197 -5.67 8.65 -28.50
CA GLU A 197 -5.38 10.00 -29.01
C GLU A 197 -6.00 10.25 -30.39
N LEU A 198 -5.99 9.26 -31.29
CA LEU A 198 -6.68 9.38 -32.59
C LEU A 198 -8.19 9.55 -32.43
N VAL A 199 -8.82 8.81 -31.51
CA VAL A 199 -10.23 8.98 -31.18
C VAL A 199 -10.49 10.34 -30.53
N ARG A 200 -9.59 10.80 -29.64
CA ARG A 200 -9.71 12.07 -28.92
C ARG A 200 -9.78 13.27 -29.86
N VAL A 201 -9.04 13.25 -30.97
CA VAL A 201 -9.04 14.32 -31.98
C VAL A 201 -10.10 14.13 -33.08
N GLY A 202 -10.87 13.03 -33.04
CA GLY A 202 -11.92 12.74 -34.02
C GLY A 202 -11.43 12.12 -35.33
N SER A 203 -10.16 11.71 -35.41
CA SER A 203 -9.58 11.05 -36.60
C SER A 203 -9.96 9.57 -36.66
N LEU A 204 -11.26 9.28 -36.79
CA LEU A 204 -11.82 7.93 -36.66
C LEU A 204 -11.31 6.94 -37.73
N GLU A 205 -11.13 7.39 -38.97
CA GLU A 205 -10.61 6.55 -40.05
C GLU A 205 -9.20 6.04 -39.75
N GLU A 206 -8.31 6.95 -39.34
CA GLU A 206 -6.96 6.61 -38.92
C GLU A 206 -6.96 5.77 -37.63
N ALA A 207 -7.85 6.04 -36.67
CA ALA A 207 -8.00 5.21 -35.47
C ALA A 207 -8.35 3.76 -35.82
N VAL A 208 -9.33 3.55 -36.72
CA VAL A 208 -9.74 2.20 -37.17
C VAL A 208 -8.60 1.51 -37.91
N LYS A 209 -7.92 2.20 -38.83
CA LYS A 209 -6.78 1.66 -39.55
C LYS A 209 -5.66 1.26 -38.60
N TYR A 210 -5.31 2.13 -37.64
CA TYR A 210 -4.30 1.88 -36.63
C TYR A 210 -4.67 0.70 -35.74
N GLY A 211 -5.91 0.65 -35.23
CA GLY A 211 -6.40 -0.43 -34.37
C GLY A 211 -6.34 -1.80 -35.05
N ARG A 212 -6.65 -1.87 -36.36
CA ARG A 212 -6.55 -3.11 -37.14
C ARG A 212 -5.13 -3.61 -37.36
N ILE A 213 -4.13 -2.74 -37.28
CA ILE A 213 -2.72 -3.09 -37.50
C ILE A 213 -2.04 -3.36 -36.16
N GLU A 214 -2.12 -2.41 -35.23
CA GLU A 214 -1.36 -2.43 -33.99
C GLU A 214 -2.12 -3.11 -32.84
N LEU A 215 -3.38 -2.74 -32.59
CA LEU A 215 -4.15 -3.36 -31.50
C LEU A 215 -4.54 -4.82 -31.80
N ALA A 216 -4.74 -5.16 -33.08
CA ALA A 216 -5.03 -6.51 -33.55
C ALA A 216 -4.05 -7.57 -33.01
N LYS A 217 -2.78 -7.19 -32.79
CA LYS A 217 -1.72 -8.06 -32.27
C LYS A 217 -2.02 -8.59 -30.86
N PHE A 218 -2.89 -7.91 -30.11
CA PHE A 218 -3.18 -8.19 -28.70
C PHE A 218 -4.52 -8.88 -28.44
N PHE A 219 -5.43 -9.00 -29.42
CA PHE A 219 -6.77 -9.59 -29.22
C PHE A 219 -6.74 -11.05 -28.73
N GLY A 220 -5.68 -11.79 -29.04
CA GLY A 220 -5.51 -13.18 -28.61
C GLY A 220 -4.90 -13.34 -27.21
N LEU A 221 -4.58 -12.24 -26.51
CA LEU A 221 -3.87 -12.27 -25.23
C LEU A 221 -4.86 -11.97 -24.08
N PRO A 222 -5.18 -12.95 -23.22
CA PRO A 222 -6.19 -12.78 -22.16
C PRO A 222 -5.90 -11.60 -21.22
N VAL A 223 -4.61 -11.34 -20.94
CA VAL A 223 -4.16 -10.24 -20.07
C VAL A 223 -4.58 -8.85 -20.56
N PHE A 224 -4.74 -8.67 -21.88
CA PHE A 224 -5.06 -7.36 -22.47
C PHE A 224 -6.50 -7.24 -22.95
N LYS A 225 -7.28 -8.33 -22.86
CA LYS A 225 -8.60 -8.43 -23.49
C LYS A 225 -9.55 -7.30 -23.08
N GLU A 226 -9.67 -7.03 -21.78
CA GLU A 226 -10.59 -6.03 -21.26
C GLU A 226 -10.23 -4.63 -21.77
N ILE A 227 -8.97 -4.23 -21.63
CA ILE A 227 -8.50 -2.90 -22.06
C ILE A 227 -8.61 -2.73 -23.58
N VAL A 228 -8.31 -3.76 -24.38
CA VAL A 228 -8.51 -3.72 -25.84
C VAL A 228 -9.98 -3.47 -26.18
N GLN A 229 -10.89 -4.18 -25.50
CA GLN A 229 -12.32 -4.02 -25.73
C GLN A 229 -12.80 -2.61 -25.37
N ASP A 230 -12.34 -2.07 -24.24
CA ASP A 230 -12.70 -0.71 -23.83
C ASP A 230 -12.16 0.35 -24.79
N CYS A 231 -10.91 0.22 -25.23
CA CYS A 231 -10.33 1.09 -26.25
C CYS A 231 -11.20 1.10 -27.52
N VAL A 232 -11.49 -0.06 -28.09
CA VAL A 232 -12.26 -0.15 -29.34
C VAL A 232 -13.71 0.30 -29.16
N ALA A 233 -14.30 0.11 -27.96
CA ALA A 233 -15.65 0.57 -27.65
C ALA A 233 -15.80 2.10 -27.76
N LEU A 234 -14.72 2.88 -27.61
CA LEU A 234 -14.77 4.34 -27.79
C LEU A 234 -15.31 4.75 -29.17
N LEU A 235 -15.08 3.93 -30.20
CA LEU A 235 -15.57 4.20 -31.57
C LEU A 235 -17.09 4.09 -31.70
N ALA A 236 -17.76 3.38 -30.79
CA ALA A 236 -19.20 3.18 -30.84
C ALA A 236 -20.00 4.40 -30.33
N TYR A 237 -19.33 5.37 -29.70
CA TYR A 237 -19.98 6.51 -29.06
C TYR A 237 -19.80 7.79 -29.87
N VAL A 238 -20.90 8.52 -30.05
CA VAL A 238 -20.87 9.87 -30.66
C VAL A 238 -20.08 10.86 -29.79
N ARG A 239 -20.19 10.71 -28.46
CA ARG A 239 -19.43 11.49 -27.46
C ARG A 239 -18.63 10.54 -26.56
N PRO A 240 -17.43 10.09 -26.99
CA PRO A 240 -16.64 9.09 -26.28
C PRO A 240 -16.34 9.44 -24.80
N ARG A 241 -16.17 10.72 -24.47
CA ARG A 241 -15.89 11.18 -23.11
C ARG A 241 -17.03 10.92 -22.11
N GLU A 242 -18.26 10.82 -22.59
CA GLU A 242 -19.45 10.58 -21.74
C GLU A 242 -19.85 9.10 -21.69
N SER A 243 -19.06 8.23 -22.33
CA SER A 243 -19.31 6.80 -22.35
C SER A 243 -18.88 6.12 -21.05
N SER A 244 -19.28 4.86 -20.88
CA SER A 244 -18.80 4.01 -19.78
C SER A 244 -17.28 3.80 -19.79
N VAL A 245 -16.64 4.00 -20.95
CA VAL A 245 -15.19 3.90 -21.14
C VAL A 245 -14.53 5.27 -21.29
N GLY A 246 -15.26 6.35 -20.95
CA GLY A 246 -14.79 7.73 -21.04
C GLY A 246 -13.57 8.02 -20.16
N TYR A 247 -13.34 7.23 -19.10
CA TYR A 247 -12.16 7.33 -18.24
C TYR A 247 -10.83 7.15 -19.00
N LEU A 248 -10.84 6.41 -20.12
CA LEU A 248 -9.66 6.27 -20.99
C LEU A 248 -9.23 7.59 -21.63
N LEU A 249 -10.13 8.56 -21.74
CA LEU A 249 -9.87 9.89 -22.31
C LEU A 249 -9.43 10.92 -21.25
N GLU A 250 -9.32 10.53 -19.98
CA GLU A 250 -8.80 11.39 -18.94
C GLU A 250 -7.28 11.58 -19.06
N GLU A 251 -6.75 12.60 -18.38
CA GLU A 251 -5.30 12.83 -18.28
C GLU A 251 -4.62 11.77 -17.40
N SER A 252 -5.35 11.21 -16.43
CA SER A 252 -4.93 10.12 -15.56
C SER A 252 -4.43 8.91 -16.37
N GLN A 253 -5.09 8.61 -17.50
CA GLN A 253 -4.68 7.53 -18.39
C GLN A 253 -3.30 7.79 -19.03
N ARG A 254 -2.99 9.04 -19.42
CA ARG A 254 -1.66 9.39 -19.94
C ARG A 254 -0.58 9.24 -18.87
N GLU A 255 -0.88 9.57 -17.61
CA GLU A 255 0.06 9.38 -16.50
C GLU A 255 0.39 7.89 -16.28
N VAL A 256 -0.61 6.99 -16.37
CA VAL A 256 -0.36 5.53 -16.26
C VAL A 256 0.63 5.04 -17.32
N VAL A 257 0.50 5.52 -18.56
CA VAL A 257 1.40 5.16 -19.65
C VAL A 257 2.79 5.76 -19.42
N ALA A 258 2.88 7.02 -18.99
CA ALA A 258 4.15 7.67 -18.67
C ALA A 258 4.88 6.99 -17.52
N ASP A 259 4.16 6.57 -16.47
CA ASP A 259 4.69 5.83 -15.33
C ASP A 259 5.22 4.47 -15.75
N THR A 260 4.49 3.77 -16.63
CA THR A 260 4.95 2.48 -17.16
C THR A 260 6.22 2.63 -17.98
N VAL A 261 6.27 3.60 -18.90
CA VAL A 261 7.48 3.88 -19.69
C VAL A 261 8.65 4.24 -18.77
N ASN A 262 8.42 5.09 -17.77
CA ASN A 262 9.44 5.49 -16.79
C ASN A 262 9.98 4.28 -16.00
N ALA A 263 9.09 3.41 -15.50
CA ALA A 263 9.46 2.20 -14.77
C ALA A 263 10.29 1.24 -15.64
N MET A 264 9.93 1.08 -16.92
CA MET A 264 10.69 0.26 -17.85
C MET A 264 12.08 0.83 -18.13
N ILE A 265 12.24 2.14 -18.24
CA ILE A 265 13.55 2.78 -18.39
C ILE A 265 14.39 2.59 -17.12
N LEU A 266 13.78 2.79 -15.94
CA LEU A 266 14.46 2.51 -14.68
C LEU A 266 14.95 1.06 -14.59
N SER A 267 14.18 0.09 -15.11
CA SER A 267 14.59 -1.32 -15.15
C SER A 267 15.83 -1.61 -16.02
N THR A 268 16.21 -0.69 -16.91
CA THR A 268 17.44 -0.80 -17.71
C THR A 268 18.67 -0.23 -17.01
N ASN A 269 18.55 0.29 -15.78
CA ASN A 269 19.68 0.79 -15.03
C ASN A 269 20.65 -0.35 -14.68
N PRO A 270 21.92 -0.31 -15.13
CA PRO A 270 22.90 -1.37 -14.86
C PRO A 270 23.27 -1.49 -13.37
N ASN A 271 23.07 -0.43 -12.59
CA ASN A 271 23.40 -0.40 -11.16
C ASN A 271 22.24 -0.84 -10.26
N LEU A 272 21.12 -1.29 -10.84
CA LEU A 272 19.92 -1.62 -10.08
C LEU A 272 20.15 -2.85 -9.17
N LYS A 273 20.32 -2.60 -7.87
CA LYS A 273 20.60 -3.65 -6.87
C LYS A 273 19.36 -4.47 -6.50
N ASP A 274 18.21 -3.81 -6.43
CA ASP A 274 16.92 -4.41 -6.03
C ASP A 274 15.97 -4.48 -7.22
N SER A 275 15.56 -5.71 -7.58
CA SER A 275 14.72 -6.00 -8.75
C SER A 275 13.32 -5.38 -8.73
N ASN A 276 12.87 -4.75 -7.65
CA ASN A 276 11.54 -4.11 -7.55
C ASN A 276 11.63 -2.60 -7.27
N SER A 277 12.83 -2.04 -7.20
CA SER A 277 13.01 -0.64 -6.84
C SER A 277 12.49 0.34 -7.89
N PHE A 278 12.45 -0.07 -9.15
CA PHE A 278 11.94 0.73 -10.26
C PHE A 278 10.41 0.88 -10.26
N LEU A 279 9.70 0.10 -9.43
CA LEU A 279 8.24 0.10 -9.39
C LEU A 279 7.64 1.18 -8.48
N HIS A 280 8.37 1.57 -7.42
CA HIS A 280 7.82 2.43 -6.38
C HIS A 280 8.86 3.38 -5.80
N SER A 281 8.48 4.65 -5.67
CA SER A 281 9.20 5.67 -4.92
C SER A 281 9.23 5.38 -3.41
N TYR A 282 10.06 6.11 -2.66
CA TYR A 282 10.06 6.00 -1.19
C TYR A 282 8.72 6.39 -0.57
N LEU A 283 8.08 7.43 -1.10
CA LEU A 283 6.77 7.86 -0.63
C LEU A 283 5.74 6.73 -0.73
N GLU A 284 5.69 6.04 -1.87
CA GLU A 284 4.76 4.93 -2.06
C GLU A 284 5.10 3.71 -1.21
N ARG A 285 6.40 3.40 -1.06
CA ARG A 285 6.85 2.33 -0.15
C ARG A 285 6.40 2.62 1.29
N LEU A 286 6.55 3.85 1.76
CA LEU A 286 6.07 4.29 3.07
C LEU A 286 4.54 4.20 3.17
N LEU A 287 3.80 4.62 2.15
CA LEU A 287 2.33 4.51 2.11
C LEU A 287 1.87 3.05 2.13
N ARG A 288 2.56 2.16 1.42
CA ARG A 288 2.27 0.71 1.44
C ARG A 288 2.57 0.09 2.80
N GLN A 289 3.69 0.45 3.42
CA GLN A 289 4.03 0.03 4.78
C GLN A 289 3.00 0.53 5.79
N LEU A 290 2.59 1.80 5.71
CA LEU A 290 1.55 2.37 6.56
C LEU A 290 0.21 1.64 6.40
N THR A 291 -0.16 1.34 5.15
CA THR A 291 -1.38 0.57 4.84
C THR A 291 -1.30 -0.83 5.44
N ALA A 292 -0.19 -1.54 5.23
CA ALA A 292 0.03 -2.89 5.77
C ALA A 292 0.00 -2.91 7.30
N CYS A 293 0.72 -2.00 7.96
CA CYS A 293 0.71 -1.86 9.42
C CYS A 293 -0.70 -1.56 9.95
N SER A 294 -1.46 -0.72 9.25
CA SER A 294 -2.84 -0.39 9.65
C SER A 294 -3.76 -1.59 9.54
N LEU A 295 -3.62 -2.39 8.49
CA LEU A 295 -4.40 -3.62 8.30
C LEU A 295 -4.04 -4.68 9.35
N GLU A 296 -2.75 -4.87 9.63
CA GLU A 296 -2.30 -5.82 10.66
C GLU A 296 -2.82 -5.45 12.05
N ARG A 297 -2.78 -4.16 12.39
CA ARG A 297 -3.34 -3.66 13.65
C ARG A 297 -4.84 -3.93 13.77
N ARG A 298 -5.60 -3.80 12.66
CA ARG A 298 -7.03 -4.15 12.63
C ARG A 298 -7.26 -5.64 12.82
N SER A 299 -6.50 -6.48 12.11
CA SER A 299 -6.55 -7.94 12.24
C SER A 299 -6.33 -8.37 13.70
N LEU A 300 -5.31 -7.83 14.36
CA LEU A 300 -5.03 -8.09 15.79
C LEU A 300 -6.12 -7.58 16.73
N SER A 301 -6.93 -6.61 16.29
CA SER A 301 -8.05 -6.02 17.04
C SER A 301 -9.41 -6.65 16.69
N GLY A 302 -9.44 -7.80 16.00
CA GLY A 302 -10.69 -8.44 15.58
C GLY A 302 -11.43 -7.67 14.49
N ASP A 303 -10.67 -7.14 13.53
CA ASP A 303 -11.11 -6.28 12.41
C ASP A 303 -11.77 -4.96 12.81
N GLN A 304 -11.70 -4.61 14.09
CA GLN A 304 -12.18 -3.34 14.64
C GLN A 304 -11.18 -2.21 14.39
N GLY A 305 -11.70 -0.99 14.28
CA GLY A 305 -10.92 0.23 14.03
C GLY A 305 -10.91 0.67 12.57
N GLU A 306 -10.42 1.88 12.32
CA GLU A 306 -10.43 2.50 10.99
C GLU A 306 -9.29 2.00 10.10
N ALA A 307 -9.61 1.63 8.86
CA ALA A 307 -8.61 1.31 7.84
C ALA A 307 -7.97 2.59 7.31
N PHE A 308 -6.67 2.53 7.03
CA PHE A 308 -5.99 3.64 6.37
C PHE A 308 -6.47 3.76 4.93
N HIS A 309 -7.08 4.90 4.61
CA HIS A 309 -7.49 5.27 3.26
C HIS A 309 -6.96 6.67 2.96
N LEU A 310 -5.95 6.76 2.08
CA LEU A 310 -5.30 8.03 1.74
C LEU A 310 -6.31 9.10 1.31
N HIS A 311 -7.26 8.76 0.43
CA HIS A 311 -8.27 9.70 -0.06
C HIS A 311 -9.16 10.26 1.07
N ARG A 312 -9.49 9.44 2.07
CA ARG A 312 -10.25 9.89 3.25
C ARG A 312 -9.43 10.88 4.06
N VAL A 313 -8.17 10.56 4.33
CA VAL A 313 -7.24 11.42 5.09
C VAL A 313 -7.07 12.79 4.41
N LEU A 314 -6.82 12.81 3.10
CA LEU A 314 -6.65 14.04 2.34
C LEU A 314 -7.91 14.92 2.35
N ASN A 315 -9.10 14.31 2.26
CA ASN A 315 -10.36 15.06 2.26
C ASN A 315 -10.76 15.57 3.66
N SER A 316 -10.42 14.84 4.72
CA SER A 316 -10.60 15.31 6.11
C SER A 316 -9.73 16.54 6.39
N CYS A 317 -8.48 16.57 5.91
CA CYS A 317 -7.61 17.74 6.02
C CYS A 317 -8.14 18.96 5.24
N LYS A 318 -8.71 18.76 4.04
CA LYS A 318 -9.33 19.85 3.27
C LYS A 318 -10.54 20.46 4.00
N LYS A 319 -11.41 19.62 4.58
CA LYS A 319 -12.57 20.09 5.37
C LYS A 319 -12.15 20.85 6.62
N ALA A 320 -11.10 20.38 7.32
CA ALA A 320 -10.58 21.07 8.50
C ALA A 320 -10.02 22.48 8.18
N ARG A 321 -9.43 22.68 6.99
CA ARG A 321 -8.94 23.99 6.54
C ARG A 321 -10.05 24.94 6.08
N LEU A 322 -11.14 24.42 5.51
CA LEU A 322 -12.29 25.23 5.07
C LEU A 322 -13.22 25.65 6.22
N GLY A 323 -13.19 24.94 7.36
CA GLY A 323 -13.91 25.32 8.58
C GLY A 323 -13.15 26.26 9.52
N ALA A 324 -11.92 26.65 9.16
CA ALA A 324 -11.06 27.55 9.93
C ALA A 324 -10.80 28.89 9.21
N SER A 325 -11.53 29.16 8.13
CA SER A 325 -11.58 30.43 7.39
C SER A 325 -12.91 31.13 7.65
#